data_AF-A0A5C4YCX5-F1
#
_entry.id   AF-A0A5C4YCX5-F1
#
_cell.length_a   1.000
_cell.length_b   1.000
_cell.length_c   1.000
_cell.angle_alpha   90.00
_cell.angle_beta   90.00
_cell.angle_gamma   90.00
#
_symmetry.space_group_name_H-M   'P 1'
#
loop_
_entity.id
_entity.type
_entity.pdbx_description
1 polymer ?
#
loop_
_entity_poly.entity_id
_entity_poly.type
_entity_poly.pdbx_seq_one_letter_code
_entity_poly.pdbx_strand_id
1 'polypeptide(L)'
;IEFKDIFICPHFENENCECRKPKTALLDEYIKHNLYNKEQSFVIGDRDTDMILASNLGVRGLKYSENLTWKEIEEEILNSFRTASISRITKETNIHVKVCLNGGKIAINTGVPFFDHMLEQIAVHGGIGLEISCKGDLEIDEHHSVEDVALALGSAIKQALGDKIGITRYGFVLPMD
;
A
#
# COMPACT_ATOMS: atom_id res chain seq x y z
N ILE A 1 -21.47 -3.62 -5.13
CA ILE A 1 -20.77 -3.40 -3.85
C ILE A 1 -21.69 -3.94 -2.77
N GLU A 2 -21.20 -4.88 -1.96
CA GLU A 2 -21.92 -5.41 -0.81
C GLU A 2 -21.18 -4.93 0.45
N PHE A 3 -21.89 -4.24 1.34
CA PHE A 3 -21.31 -3.74 2.58
C PHE A 3 -21.45 -4.81 3.67
N LYS A 4 -20.37 -5.04 4.42
CA LYS A 4 -20.39 -5.96 5.57
C LYS A 4 -21.36 -5.48 6.65
N ASP A 5 -21.31 -4.19 6.98
CA ASP A 5 -22.16 -3.54 7.97
C ASP A 5 -22.52 -2.12 7.50
N ILE A 6 -23.71 -1.63 7.87
CA ILE A 6 -24.18 -0.27 7.56
C ILE A 6 -24.68 0.38 8.85
N PHE A 7 -24.08 1.50 9.21
CA PHE A 7 -24.44 2.24 10.42
C PHE A 7 -25.01 3.62 10.05
N ILE A 8 -26.25 3.87 10.44
CA ILE A 8 -26.95 5.13 10.18
C ILE A 8 -27.51 5.64 11.51
N CYS A 9 -27.08 6.84 11.92
CA CYS A 9 -27.67 7.50 13.08
C CYS A 9 -29.01 8.13 12.65
N PRO A 10 -30.15 7.79 13.28
CA PRO A 10 -31.46 8.30 12.90
C PRO A 10 -31.77 9.70 13.48
N HIS A 11 -30.88 10.24 14.31
CA HIS A 11 -31.11 11.46 15.08
C HIS A 11 -30.67 12.75 14.35
N PHE A 12 -31.37 13.84 14.64
CA PHE A 12 -31.00 15.19 14.27
C PHE A 12 -29.86 15.74 15.14
N GLU A 13 -29.27 16.86 14.70
CA GLU A 13 -28.11 17.46 15.35
C GLU A 13 -28.43 18.03 16.74
N ASN A 14 -29.63 18.57 16.92
CA ASN A 14 -30.11 19.12 18.19
C ASN A 14 -30.46 18.05 19.24
N GLU A 15 -30.52 16.78 18.86
CA GLU A 15 -30.84 15.68 19.79
C GLU A 15 -29.60 15.19 20.56
N ASN A 16 -28.40 15.68 20.24
CA ASN A 16 -27.13 15.41 20.94
C ASN A 16 -26.89 13.92 21.28
N CYS A 17 -27.31 13.02 20.40
CA CYS A 17 -27.15 11.58 20.60
C CYS A 17 -25.69 11.14 20.59
N GLU A 18 -25.40 9.94 21.11
CA GLU A 18 -24.05 9.37 21.09
C GLU A 18 -23.67 8.71 19.76
N CYS A 19 -24.65 8.43 18.88
CA CYS A 19 -24.43 7.75 17.60
C CYS A 19 -23.93 8.65 16.47
N ARG A 20 -24.04 9.97 16.59
CA ARG A 20 -23.71 10.90 15.52
C ARG A 20 -22.24 11.29 15.58
N LYS A 21 -21.59 11.35 14.42
CA LYS A 21 -20.26 11.96 14.28
C LYS A 21 -20.23 13.34 14.97
N PRO A 22 -19.19 13.65 15.74
CA PRO A 22 -17.90 12.96 15.78
C PRO A 22 -17.80 11.79 16.77
N LYS A 23 -18.89 11.44 17.47
CA LYS A 23 -18.90 10.38 18.48
C LYS A 23 -18.86 8.99 17.83
N THR A 24 -18.40 7.98 18.58
CA THR A 24 -18.07 6.65 18.05
C THR A 24 -19.12 5.58 18.33
N ALA A 25 -20.26 5.89 18.96
CA ALA A 25 -21.12 4.86 19.55
C ALA A 25 -21.65 3.82 18.53
N LEU A 26 -21.81 4.19 17.26
CA LEU A 26 -22.19 3.24 16.20
C LEU A 26 -21.12 2.17 15.92
N LEU A 27 -19.87 2.43 16.28
CA LEU A 27 -18.71 1.57 16.03
C LEU A 27 -18.17 0.95 17.32
N ASP A 28 -18.89 1.08 18.44
CA ASP A 28 -18.44 0.60 19.76
C ASP A 28 -18.12 -0.90 19.75
N GLU A 29 -18.90 -1.72 19.05
CA GLU A 29 -18.63 -3.17 18.96
C GLU A 29 -17.32 -3.45 18.21
N TYR A 30 -17.02 -2.69 17.16
CA TYR A 30 -15.74 -2.77 16.44
C TYR A 30 -14.56 -2.37 17.33
N ILE A 31 -14.75 -1.36 18.18
CA ILE A 31 -13.73 -0.88 19.13
C ILE A 31 -13.51 -1.89 20.26
N LYS A 32 -14.59 -2.29 20.95
CA LYS A 32 -14.55 -3.22 22.09
C LYS A 32 -13.91 -4.56 21.72
N HIS A 33 -14.22 -5.07 20.53
CA HIS A 33 -13.73 -6.36 20.06
C HIS A 33 -12.50 -6.27 19.15
N ASN A 34 -11.91 -5.08 19.00
CA ASN A 34 -10.72 -4.83 18.16
C ASN A 34 -10.84 -5.43 16.74
N LEU A 35 -11.99 -5.20 16.10
CA LEU A 35 -12.36 -5.82 14.81
C LEU A 35 -11.83 -5.08 13.59
N TYR A 36 -10.93 -4.11 13.77
CA TYR A 36 -10.33 -3.33 12.69
C TYR A 36 -8.85 -3.06 12.95
N ASN A 37 -8.05 -3.02 11.88
CA ASN A 37 -6.66 -2.61 11.95
C ASN A 37 -6.57 -1.09 11.80
N LYS A 38 -6.14 -0.39 12.84
CA LYS A 38 -6.02 1.08 12.86
C LYS A 38 -5.10 1.63 11.77
N GLU A 39 -4.04 0.91 11.43
CA GLU A 39 -3.06 1.31 10.42
C GLU A 39 -3.61 1.16 8.99
N GLN A 40 -4.64 0.34 8.82
CA GLN A 40 -5.22 -0.04 7.53
C GLN A 40 -6.71 0.33 7.42
N SER A 41 -7.19 1.19 8.31
CA SER A 41 -8.57 1.69 8.32
C SER A 41 -8.56 3.20 8.13
N PHE A 42 -9.60 3.70 7.46
CA PHE A 42 -9.72 5.10 7.10
C PHE A 42 -11.14 5.60 7.35
N VAL A 43 -11.27 6.85 7.76
CA VAL A 43 -12.53 7.59 7.66
C VAL A 43 -12.41 8.56 6.49
N ILE A 44 -13.32 8.44 5.53
CA ILE A 44 -13.38 9.33 4.36
C ILE A 44 -14.63 10.18 4.50
N GLY A 45 -14.50 11.49 4.36
CA GLY A 45 -15.62 12.43 4.47
C GLY A 45 -15.24 13.84 4.07
N ASP A 46 -16.23 14.72 4.00
CA ASP A 46 -16.09 16.11 3.55
C ASP A 46 -16.15 17.13 4.71
N ARG A 47 -16.55 16.70 5.90
CA ARG A 47 -16.79 17.57 7.06
C ARG A 47 -15.71 17.41 8.13
N ASP A 48 -15.56 18.44 8.97
CA ASP A 48 -14.66 18.36 10.13
C ASP A 48 -15.09 17.30 11.14
N THR A 49 -16.40 17.03 11.24
CA THR A 49 -16.93 15.97 12.11
C THR A 49 -16.48 14.57 11.68
N ASP A 50 -16.18 14.36 10.40
CA ASP A 50 -15.58 13.12 9.90
C ASP A 50 -14.13 12.97 10.37
N MET A 51 -13.36 14.06 10.31
CA MET A 51 -11.95 14.05 10.72
C MET A 51 -11.81 13.89 12.24
N ILE A 52 -12.73 14.47 13.01
CA ILE A 52 -12.78 14.26 14.45
C ILE A 52 -13.20 12.82 14.77
N LEU A 53 -14.15 12.22 14.02
CA LEU A 53 -14.44 10.79 14.15
C LEU A 53 -13.18 9.94 13.90
N ALA A 54 -12.43 10.23 12.84
CA ALA A 54 -11.19 9.52 12.52
C ALA A 54 -10.20 9.56 13.69
N SER A 55 -10.01 10.76 14.26
CA SER A 55 -9.18 10.97 15.45
C SER A 55 -9.66 10.15 16.65
N ASN A 56 -10.97 10.17 16.93
CA ASN A 56 -11.57 9.40 18.04
C ASN A 56 -11.42 7.88 17.87
N LEU A 57 -11.42 7.38 16.63
CA LEU A 57 -11.18 5.98 16.31
C LEU A 57 -9.68 5.61 16.31
N GLY A 58 -8.80 6.61 16.32
CA GLY A 58 -7.35 6.44 16.18
C GLY A 58 -6.95 5.94 14.79
N VAL A 59 -7.68 6.35 13.75
CA VAL A 59 -7.42 5.98 12.34
C VAL A 59 -7.11 7.22 11.51
N ARG A 60 -6.60 7.00 10.29
CA ARG A 60 -6.34 8.10 9.36
C ARG A 60 -7.65 8.66 8.81
N GLY A 61 -7.79 9.98 8.86
CA GLY A 61 -8.90 10.71 8.21
C GLY A 61 -8.46 11.28 6.86
N LEU A 62 -9.27 11.05 5.83
CA LEU A 62 -9.07 11.57 4.48
C LEU A 62 -10.20 12.55 4.15
N LYS A 63 -9.91 13.86 4.22
CA LYS A 63 -10.90 14.91 4.02
C LYS A 63 -11.04 15.26 2.54
N TYR A 64 -12.11 14.81 1.91
CA TYR A 64 -12.42 15.16 0.53
C TYR A 64 -12.54 16.68 0.37
N SER A 65 -11.83 17.22 -0.62
CA SER A 65 -11.86 18.65 -0.97
C SER A 65 -11.36 18.86 -2.41
N GLU A 66 -11.34 20.10 -2.88
CA GLU A 66 -10.73 20.46 -4.17
C GLU A 66 -9.23 20.12 -4.24
N ASN A 67 -8.55 20.06 -3.09
CA ASN A 67 -7.12 19.70 -2.98
C ASN A 67 -6.88 18.22 -2.65
N LEU A 68 -7.93 17.44 -2.40
CA LEU A 68 -7.87 16.01 -2.14
C LEU A 68 -9.13 15.35 -2.71
N THR A 69 -9.06 15.08 -4.00
CA THR A 69 -10.12 14.50 -4.82
C THR A 69 -10.28 13.01 -4.56
N TRP A 70 -11.37 12.41 -5.06
CA TRP A 70 -11.58 10.96 -4.97
C TRP A 70 -10.46 10.14 -5.61
N LYS A 71 -9.88 10.63 -6.69
CA LYS A 71 -8.76 9.96 -7.36
C LYS A 71 -7.51 9.92 -6.47
N GLU A 72 -7.19 11.02 -5.80
CA GLU A 72 -6.04 11.10 -4.91
C GLU A 72 -6.27 10.24 -3.65
N ILE A 73 -7.49 10.21 -3.12
CA ILE A 73 -7.88 9.32 -2.01
C ILE A 73 -7.73 7.85 -2.41
N GLU A 74 -8.24 7.49 -3.59
CA GLU A 74 -8.11 6.14 -4.13
C GLU A 74 -6.63 5.75 -4.27
N GLU A 75 -5.82 6.59 -4.92
CA GLU A 75 -4.38 6.36 -5.08
C GLU A 75 -3.68 6.23 -3.73
N GLU A 76 -3.97 7.10 -2.76
CA GLU A 76 -3.37 7.04 -1.43
C GLU A 76 -3.71 5.73 -0.70
N ILE A 77 -4.98 5.35 -0.69
CA ILE A 77 -5.44 4.11 -0.05
C ILE A 77 -4.77 2.93 -0.75
N LEU A 78 -4.90 2.80 -2.08
CA LEU A 78 -4.38 1.65 -2.82
C LEU A 78 -2.86 1.52 -2.71
N ASN A 79 -2.13 2.63 -2.72
CA ASN A 79 -0.66 2.65 -2.56
C ASN A 79 -0.20 2.32 -1.12
N SER A 80 -1.07 2.51 -0.12
CA SER A 80 -0.76 2.14 1.26
C SER A 80 -0.90 0.63 1.53
N PHE A 81 -1.62 -0.11 0.68
CA PHE A 81 -1.81 -1.55 0.81
C PHE A 81 -0.83 -2.34 -0.04
N ARG A 82 -0.44 -3.53 0.46
CA ARG A 82 0.47 -4.47 -0.22
C ARG A 82 1.75 -3.79 -0.72
N THR A 83 2.34 -3.00 0.17
CA THR A 83 3.61 -2.31 -0.05
C THR A 83 4.64 -2.85 0.94
N ALA A 84 5.86 -3.07 0.46
CA ALA A 84 6.98 -3.48 1.31
C ALA A 84 8.28 -2.86 0.82
N SER A 85 9.17 -2.55 1.77
CA SER A 85 10.52 -2.06 1.52
C SER A 85 11.54 -2.97 2.18
N ILE A 86 12.57 -3.37 1.43
CA ILE A 86 13.69 -4.17 1.89
C ILE A 86 14.97 -3.40 1.64
N SER A 87 15.79 -3.24 2.68
CA SER A 87 17.17 -2.78 2.55
C SER A 87 18.10 -3.94 2.89
N ARG A 88 19.10 -4.17 2.05
CA ARG A 88 20.07 -5.25 2.22
C ARG A 88 21.47 -4.71 1.94
N ILE A 89 22.40 -4.98 2.85
CA ILE A 89 23.79 -4.53 2.75
C ILE A 89 24.69 -5.74 2.99
N THR A 90 25.61 -5.99 2.07
CA THR A 90 26.71 -6.95 2.21
C THR A 90 28.04 -6.24 1.98
N LYS A 91 29.13 -7.00 1.77
CA LYS A 91 30.41 -6.40 1.38
C LYS A 91 30.41 -6.00 -0.10
N GLU A 92 29.63 -6.71 -0.89
CA GLU A 92 29.57 -6.64 -2.34
C GLU A 92 28.52 -5.60 -2.78
N THR A 93 27.37 -5.52 -2.09
CA THR A 93 26.25 -4.69 -2.53
C THR A 93 25.56 -3.89 -1.41
N ASN A 94 24.94 -2.78 -1.79
CA ASN A 94 24.01 -2.00 -0.97
C ASN A 94 22.74 -1.73 -1.77
N ILE A 95 21.64 -2.33 -1.32
CA ILE A 95 20.40 -2.42 -2.07
C ILE A 95 19.24 -1.87 -1.25
N HIS A 96 18.39 -1.10 -1.92
CA HIS A 96 17.07 -0.74 -1.45
C HIS A 96 16.04 -1.12 -2.51
N VAL A 97 15.02 -1.88 -2.12
CA VAL A 97 13.89 -2.25 -2.96
C VAL A 97 12.60 -1.85 -2.26
N LYS A 98 11.70 -1.20 -2.97
CA LYS A 98 10.32 -0.95 -2.56
C LYS A 98 9.36 -1.45 -3.64
N VAL A 99 8.41 -2.28 -3.23
CA VAL A 99 7.36 -2.85 -4.09
C VAL A 99 6.02 -2.35 -3.60
N CYS A 100 5.14 -1.94 -4.53
CA CYS A 100 3.73 -1.71 -4.29
C CYS A 100 2.91 -2.53 -5.30
N LEU A 101 2.20 -3.56 -4.83
CA LEU A 101 1.51 -4.51 -5.72
C LEU A 101 0.25 -3.94 -6.38
N ASN A 102 -0.25 -2.79 -5.92
CA ASN A 102 -1.44 -2.13 -6.46
C ASN A 102 -1.10 -1.02 -7.45
N GLY A 103 0.14 -0.96 -7.94
CA GLY A 103 0.63 0.09 -8.84
C GLY A 103 1.53 1.11 -8.13
N GLY A 104 1.86 2.19 -8.82
CA GLY A 104 2.68 3.28 -8.26
C GLY A 104 3.91 3.59 -9.11
N LYS A 105 4.87 4.27 -8.49
CA LYS A 105 6.07 4.78 -9.17
C LYS A 105 7.01 3.64 -9.58
N ILE A 106 7.60 3.77 -10.77
CA ILE A 106 8.68 2.91 -11.28
C ILE A 106 9.96 3.75 -11.31
N ALA A 107 10.99 3.33 -10.61
CA ALA A 107 12.30 3.98 -10.58
C ALA A 107 13.39 2.96 -10.27
N ILE A 108 14.14 2.56 -11.29
CA ILE A 108 15.05 1.41 -11.21
C ILE A 108 16.44 1.87 -11.60
N ASN A 109 17.41 1.59 -10.73
CA ASN A 109 18.81 1.83 -10.98
C ASN A 109 19.64 0.78 -10.24
N THR A 110 20.02 -0.28 -10.97
CA THR A 110 20.91 -1.32 -10.46
C THR A 110 22.37 -1.08 -10.83
N GLY A 111 22.61 -0.17 -11.78
CA GLY A 111 23.91 0.02 -12.44
C GLY A 111 24.14 -0.93 -13.61
N VAL A 112 23.21 -1.86 -13.89
CA VAL A 112 23.27 -2.80 -15.02
C VAL A 112 22.12 -2.51 -15.99
N PRO A 113 22.34 -1.76 -17.09
CA PRO A 113 21.26 -1.22 -17.92
C PRO A 113 20.29 -2.25 -18.49
N PHE A 114 20.78 -3.43 -18.88
CA PHE A 114 19.92 -4.50 -19.39
C PHE A 114 19.04 -5.09 -18.29
N PHE A 115 19.56 -5.23 -17.08
CA PHE A 115 18.79 -5.73 -15.96
C PHE A 115 17.74 -4.72 -15.50
N ASP A 116 18.08 -3.42 -15.49
CA ASP A 116 17.13 -2.33 -15.26
C ASP A 116 15.95 -2.44 -16.23
N HIS A 117 16.24 -2.61 -17.53
CA HIS A 117 15.21 -2.79 -18.55
C HIS A 117 14.32 -4.02 -18.28
N MET A 118 14.90 -5.16 -17.87
CA MET A 118 14.12 -6.36 -17.53
C MET A 118 13.22 -6.15 -16.31
N LEU A 119 13.70 -5.46 -15.28
CA LEU A 119 12.91 -5.15 -14.09
C LEU A 119 11.80 -4.14 -14.40
N GLU A 120 12.03 -3.18 -15.30
CA GLU A 120 10.99 -2.28 -15.80
C GLU A 120 9.86 -3.06 -16.49
N GLN A 121 10.17 -4.08 -17.29
CA GLN A 121 9.13 -4.92 -17.91
C GLN A 121 8.27 -5.62 -16.86
N ILE A 122 8.88 -6.14 -15.79
CA ILE A 122 8.13 -6.74 -14.66
C ILE A 122 7.18 -5.70 -14.04
N ALA A 123 7.65 -4.49 -13.81
CA ALA A 123 6.85 -3.43 -13.19
C ALA A 123 5.67 -3.00 -14.09
N VAL A 124 5.97 -2.70 -15.36
CA VAL A 124 4.98 -2.23 -16.34
C VAL A 124 3.93 -3.30 -16.64
N HIS A 125 4.34 -4.53 -16.96
CA HIS A 125 3.41 -5.58 -17.34
C HIS A 125 2.76 -6.27 -16.13
N GLY A 126 3.37 -6.20 -14.95
CA GLY A 126 2.77 -6.62 -13.69
C GLY A 126 1.78 -5.59 -13.12
N GLY A 127 1.80 -4.35 -13.61
CA GLY A 127 0.99 -3.26 -13.06
C GLY A 127 1.39 -2.89 -11.62
N ILE A 128 2.67 -3.02 -11.27
CA ILE A 128 3.18 -2.78 -9.92
C ILE A 128 4.11 -1.56 -9.86
N GLY A 129 4.11 -0.87 -8.72
CA GLY A 129 5.14 0.11 -8.41
C GLY A 129 6.42 -0.60 -7.99
N LEU A 130 7.56 -0.19 -8.57
CA LEU A 130 8.86 -0.81 -8.31
C LEU A 130 9.96 0.26 -8.25
N GLU A 131 10.45 0.53 -7.05
CA GLU A 131 11.60 1.40 -6.81
C GLU A 131 12.81 0.55 -6.37
N ILE A 132 13.89 0.55 -7.14
CA ILE A 132 15.12 -0.22 -6.89
C ILE A 132 16.33 0.71 -6.98
N SER A 133 17.18 0.68 -5.96
CA SER A 133 18.52 1.26 -5.99
C SER A 133 19.52 0.21 -5.56
N CYS A 134 20.54 -0.05 -6.39
CA CYS A 134 21.69 -0.87 -6.05
C CYS A 134 22.97 -0.06 -6.23
N LYS A 135 23.91 -0.24 -5.31
CA LYS A 135 25.33 0.03 -5.52
C LYS A 135 26.08 -1.27 -5.28
N GLY A 136 26.60 -1.87 -6.33
CA GLY A 136 27.40 -3.09 -6.26
C GLY A 136 28.81 -2.91 -6.80
N ASP A 137 29.60 -3.98 -6.67
CA ASP A 137 30.99 -4.15 -7.10
C ASP A 137 31.10 -4.49 -8.59
N LEU A 138 30.50 -3.64 -9.45
CA LEU A 138 30.45 -3.86 -10.91
C LEU A 138 31.82 -3.87 -11.60
N GLU A 139 32.88 -3.46 -10.91
CA GLU A 139 34.26 -3.63 -11.37
C GLU A 139 34.74 -5.08 -11.35
N ILE A 140 34.09 -5.96 -10.59
CA ILE A 140 34.34 -7.41 -10.59
C ILE A 140 33.50 -8.05 -11.69
N ASP A 141 32.17 -8.04 -11.52
CA ASP A 141 31.16 -8.41 -12.51
C ASP A 141 29.75 -7.96 -12.04
N GLU A 142 28.72 -8.25 -12.83
CA GLU A 142 27.33 -7.95 -12.48
C GLU A 142 26.65 -8.96 -11.53
N HIS A 143 27.29 -10.10 -11.25
CA HIS A 143 26.65 -11.27 -10.63
C HIS A 143 26.03 -10.94 -9.28
N HIS A 144 26.82 -10.34 -8.38
CA HIS A 144 26.35 -10.00 -7.04
C HIS A 144 25.20 -8.98 -7.07
N SER A 145 25.28 -7.98 -7.96
CA SER A 145 24.22 -6.98 -8.12
C SER A 145 22.91 -7.63 -8.58
N VAL A 146 22.97 -8.52 -9.57
CA VAL A 146 21.78 -9.20 -10.09
C VAL A 146 21.17 -10.14 -9.04
N GLU A 147 21.99 -10.98 -8.41
CA GLU A 147 21.55 -11.94 -7.40
C GLU A 147 20.91 -11.23 -6.20
N ASP A 148 21.61 -10.24 -5.64
CA ASP A 148 21.18 -9.62 -4.40
C ASP A 148 19.95 -8.73 -4.58
N VAL A 149 19.81 -8.08 -5.74
CA VAL A 149 18.58 -7.37 -6.12
C VAL A 149 17.42 -8.36 -6.24
N ALA A 150 17.62 -9.51 -6.87
CA ALA A 150 16.59 -10.53 -7.00
C ALA A 150 16.16 -11.09 -5.62
N LEU A 151 17.10 -11.32 -4.70
CA LEU A 151 16.82 -11.73 -3.32
C LEU A 151 16.02 -10.68 -2.54
N ALA A 152 16.41 -9.40 -2.66
CA ALA A 152 15.70 -8.29 -2.01
C ALA A 152 14.29 -8.11 -2.61
N LEU A 153 14.15 -8.21 -3.93
CA LEU A 153 12.87 -8.14 -4.63
C LEU A 153 11.93 -9.27 -4.25
N GLY A 154 12.39 -10.51 -4.24
CA GLY A 154 11.59 -11.66 -3.81
C GLY A 154 11.10 -11.52 -2.37
N SER A 155 11.95 -10.98 -1.49
CA SER A 155 11.60 -10.70 -0.10
C SER A 155 10.54 -9.59 0.01
N ALA A 156 10.68 -8.51 -0.76
CA ALA A 156 9.72 -7.41 -0.80
C ALA A 156 8.36 -7.88 -1.32
N ILE A 157 8.32 -8.63 -2.43
CA ILE A 157 7.07 -9.20 -2.97
C ILE A 157 6.41 -10.12 -1.93
N LYS A 158 7.17 -11.01 -1.28
CA LYS A 158 6.64 -11.92 -0.26
C LYS A 158 6.02 -11.16 0.92
N GLN A 159 6.67 -10.09 1.38
CA GLN A 159 6.15 -9.26 2.48
C GLN A 159 4.92 -8.46 2.04
N ALA A 160 4.96 -7.87 0.85
CA ALA A 160 3.84 -7.12 0.27
C ALA A 160 2.59 -8.00 0.05
N LEU A 161 2.76 -9.29 -0.25
CA LEU A 161 1.65 -10.24 -0.42
C LEU A 161 0.89 -10.54 0.89
N GLY A 162 1.51 -10.36 2.05
CA GLY A 162 0.90 -10.61 3.36
C GLY A 162 0.34 -12.03 3.53
N ASP A 163 -0.89 -12.13 4.03
CA ASP A 163 -1.60 -13.40 4.25
C ASP A 163 -2.10 -14.08 2.95
N LYS A 164 -2.01 -13.37 1.81
CA LYS A 164 -2.48 -13.79 0.48
C LYS A 164 -3.98 -14.10 0.43
N ILE A 165 -4.78 -13.57 1.35
CA ILE A 165 -6.23 -13.72 1.30
C ILE A 165 -6.77 -12.86 0.15
N GLY A 166 -7.75 -13.40 -0.60
CA GLY A 166 -8.45 -12.69 -1.66
C GLY A 166 -7.70 -12.49 -2.98
N ILE A 167 -6.52 -13.10 -3.19
CA ILE A 167 -5.79 -13.01 -4.46
C ILE A 167 -6.17 -14.15 -5.43
N THR A 168 -5.99 -13.92 -6.73
CA THR A 168 -6.20 -14.93 -7.80
C THR A 168 -5.29 -16.17 -7.67
N ARG A 169 -4.13 -16.01 -7.02
CA ARG A 169 -3.14 -17.07 -6.67
C ARG A 169 -2.38 -17.72 -7.83
N TYR A 170 -3.01 -17.91 -8.99
CA TYR A 170 -2.40 -18.51 -10.18
C TYR A 170 -2.04 -17.45 -11.22
N GLY A 171 -0.95 -17.70 -11.95
CA GLY A 171 -0.46 -16.84 -13.05
C GLY A 171 -0.38 -17.60 -14.37
N PHE A 172 -0.21 -16.87 -15.47
CA PHE A 172 -0.21 -17.39 -16.84
C PHE A 172 1.04 -16.90 -17.60
N VAL A 173 1.22 -17.42 -18.82
CA VAL A 173 2.37 -17.15 -19.67
C VAL A 173 2.09 -16.02 -20.66
N LEU A 174 3.16 -15.31 -21.04
CA LEU A 174 3.16 -14.30 -22.09
C LEU A 174 4.15 -14.72 -23.19
N PRO A 175 3.72 -14.83 -24.46
CA PRO A 175 4.63 -15.10 -25.56
C PRO A 175 5.49 -13.88 -25.89
N MET A 176 6.72 -14.11 -26.32
CA MET A 176 7.60 -13.09 -26.88
C MET A 176 8.28 -13.70 -28.11
N ASP A 177 7.72 -13.37 -29.28
CA ASP A 177 8.06 -13.84 -30.64
C ASP A 177 8.06 -15.36 -30.90
#